data_AF-A0A7Z8LDV8-F1
#
_entry.id   AF-A0A7Z8LDV8-F1
#
_cell.length_a   1.000
_cell.length_b   1.000
_cell.length_c   1.000
_cell.angle_alpha   90.00
_cell.angle_beta   90.00
_cell.angle_gamma   90.00
#
_symmetry.space_group_name_H-M   'P 1'
#
loop_
_entity.id
_entity.type
_entity.pdbx_description
1 polymer ?
#
loop_
_entity_poly.entity_id
_entity_poly.type
_entity_poly.pdbx_seq_one_letter_code
_entity_poly.pdbx_strand_id
1 'polypeptide(L)'
;MYTHNAKAWLDVIAAELSRHDPDNAETYAANAEAARDTIAEMRAEVEAILEPVGDTPIVMFHDAYGYLSHQFGVNVAGTIALGDAASPGAQRLSELRAELQEGGIVCIFPEVNHSSRYVDVVVEGTDVRVGATLDPEGVMFDSGADLYPTLMRSMAQEIADCVAG
;
A
#
# COMPACT_ATOMS: atom_id res chain seq x y z
N MET A 1 4.02 -1.31 5.35
CA MET A 1 2.58 -1.20 5.71
C MET A 1 2.12 -2.21 6.77
N TYR A 2 3.02 -2.76 7.61
CA TYR A 2 2.64 -3.65 8.70
C TYR A 2 2.53 -2.87 10.02
N THR A 3 1.35 -2.85 10.61
CA THR A 3 1.03 -2.03 11.80
C THR A 3 1.85 -2.42 13.02
N HIS A 4 2.22 -3.70 13.14
CA HIS A 4 3.12 -4.16 14.19
C HIS A 4 4.51 -3.52 14.08
N ASN A 5 5.08 -3.47 12.87
CA ASN A 5 6.39 -2.83 12.65
C ASN A 5 6.31 -1.32 12.90
N ALA A 6 5.25 -0.66 12.45
CA ALA A 6 5.05 0.77 12.69
C ALA A 6 5.00 1.09 14.20
N LYS A 7 4.26 0.29 14.99
CA LYS A 7 4.22 0.45 16.45
C LYS A 7 5.57 0.19 17.11
N ALA A 8 6.30 -0.83 16.68
CA ALA A 8 7.65 -1.11 17.18
C ALA A 8 8.63 0.03 16.88
N TRP A 9 8.53 0.67 15.71
CA TRP A 9 9.35 1.82 15.37
C TRP A 9 9.03 3.04 16.24
N LEU A 10 7.77 3.30 16.58
CA LEU A 10 7.41 4.40 17.49
C LEU A 10 8.12 4.28 18.84
N ASP A 11 8.14 3.06 19.42
CA ASP A 11 8.79 2.82 20.71
C ASP A 11 10.31 3.08 20.63
N VAL A 12 10.97 2.63 19.55
CA VAL A 12 12.41 2.85 19.32
C VAL A 12 12.73 4.33 19.08
N ILE A 13 11.93 5.01 18.26
CA ILE A 13 12.11 6.42 17.93
C ILE A 13 11.97 7.28 19.20
N ALA A 14 10.91 7.06 19.98
CA ALA A 14 10.70 7.80 21.23
C ALA A 14 11.84 7.58 22.23
N ALA A 15 12.33 6.35 22.36
CA ALA A 15 13.45 6.02 23.24
C ALA A 15 14.75 6.72 22.81
N GLU A 16 15.10 6.67 21.52
CA GLU A 16 16.31 7.31 21.01
C GLU A 16 16.22 8.84 21.07
N LEU A 17 15.09 9.43 20.71
CA LEU A 17 14.88 10.87 20.83
C LEU A 17 15.00 11.32 22.29
N SER A 18 14.40 10.58 23.24
CA SER A 18 14.52 10.87 24.67
C SER A 18 15.96 10.77 25.18
N ARG A 19 16.77 9.86 24.63
CA ARG A 19 18.19 9.72 24.98
C ARG A 19 19.02 10.91 24.48
N HIS A 20 18.64 11.50 23.35
CA HIS A 20 19.34 12.61 22.72
C HIS A 20 18.84 13.99 23.17
N ASP A 21 17.57 14.08 23.58
CA ASP A 21 16.91 15.29 24.06
C ASP A 21 16.05 14.97 25.31
N PRO A 22 16.69 14.82 26.48
CA PRO A 22 16.02 14.38 27.70
C PRO A 22 14.95 15.35 28.21
N ASP A 23 15.09 16.65 27.94
CA ASP A 23 14.15 17.68 28.38
C ASP A 23 12.78 17.52 27.70
N ASN A 24 12.72 16.85 26.54
CA ASN A 24 11.50 16.56 25.79
C ASN A 24 11.04 15.10 25.87
N ALA A 25 11.65 14.28 26.74
CA ALA A 25 11.37 12.84 26.82
C ALA A 25 9.89 12.50 27.06
N GLU A 26 9.22 13.21 27.96
CA GLU A 26 7.79 13.00 28.24
C GLU A 26 6.92 13.30 27.01
N THR A 27 7.27 14.32 26.24
CA THR A 27 6.58 14.67 24.98
C THR A 27 6.72 13.54 23.95
N TYR A 28 7.91 12.97 23.78
CA TYR A 28 8.12 11.88 22.84
C TYR A 28 7.37 10.62 23.24
N ALA A 29 7.36 10.29 24.54
CA ALA A 29 6.60 9.15 25.05
C ALA A 29 5.08 9.33 24.83
N ALA A 30 4.54 10.50 25.16
CA ALA A 30 3.12 10.82 24.95
C ALA A 30 2.73 10.79 23.45
N ASN A 31 3.59 11.33 22.58
CA ASN A 31 3.36 11.30 21.14
C ASN A 31 3.38 9.87 20.58
N ALA A 32 4.29 9.01 21.05
CA ALA A 32 4.35 7.62 20.63
C ALA A 32 3.13 6.83 21.10
N GLU A 33 2.66 7.06 22.34
CA GLU A 33 1.43 6.44 22.86
C GLU A 33 0.22 6.86 22.02
N ALA A 34 0.02 8.17 21.80
CA ALA A 34 -1.07 8.67 20.97
C ALA A 34 -1.03 8.10 19.54
N ALA A 35 0.15 8.06 18.92
CA ALA A 35 0.31 7.50 17.57
C ALA A 35 0.02 5.99 17.52
N ARG A 36 0.31 5.23 18.59
CA ARG A 36 -0.03 3.80 18.66
C ARG A 36 -1.53 3.56 18.70
N ASP A 37 -2.27 4.42 19.39
CA ASP A 37 -3.73 4.38 19.45
C ASP A 37 -4.33 4.74 18.08
N THR A 38 -3.83 5.82 17.45
CA THR A 38 -4.23 6.18 16.08
C THR A 38 -3.96 5.05 15.08
N ILE A 39 -2.83 4.34 15.17
CA ILE A 39 -2.55 3.18 14.30
C ILE A 39 -3.52 2.02 14.59
N ALA A 40 -3.96 1.85 15.84
CA ALA A 40 -4.93 0.81 16.19
C ALA A 40 -6.31 1.09 15.56
N GLU A 41 -6.78 2.33 15.66
CA GLU A 41 -8.04 2.79 15.05
C GLU A 41 -7.98 2.69 13.53
N MET A 42 -6.94 3.27 12.92
CA MET A 42 -6.69 3.20 11.49
C MET A 42 -6.66 1.75 10.98
N ARG A 43 -6.04 0.83 11.74
CA ARG A 43 -6.04 -0.59 11.35
C ARG A 43 -7.45 -1.14 11.23
N ALA A 44 -8.30 -0.90 12.23
CA ALA A 44 -9.67 -1.43 12.23
C ALA A 44 -10.49 -0.85 11.06
N GLU A 45 -10.30 0.43 10.75
CA GLU A 45 -10.94 1.07 9.60
C GLU A 45 -10.48 0.48 8.27
N VAL A 46 -9.15 0.31 8.08
CA VAL A 46 -8.60 -0.30 6.86
C VAL A 46 -9.06 -1.75 6.70
N GLU A 47 -9.15 -2.51 7.79
CA GLU A 47 -9.69 -3.87 7.80
C GLU A 47 -11.15 -3.90 7.36
N ALA A 48 -11.97 -2.96 7.85
CA ALA A 48 -13.37 -2.84 7.45
C ALA A 48 -13.53 -2.41 5.97
N ILE A 49 -12.67 -1.53 5.47
CA ILE A 49 -12.68 -1.09 4.06
C ILE A 49 -12.31 -2.25 3.12
N LEU A 50 -11.35 -3.08 3.52
CA LEU A 50 -10.83 -4.18 2.68
C LEU A 50 -11.59 -5.51 2.87
N GLU A 51 -12.43 -5.66 3.89
CA GLU A 51 -13.23 -6.87 4.09
C GLU A 51 -14.07 -7.27 2.84
N PRO A 52 -14.75 -6.33 2.14
CA PRO A 52 -15.49 -6.67 0.92
C PRO A 52 -14.60 -7.00 -0.28
N VAL A 53 -13.32 -6.57 -0.28
CA VAL A 53 -12.36 -6.91 -1.34
C VAL A 53 -12.07 -8.40 -1.31
N GLY A 54 -11.92 -8.96 -0.11
CA GLY A 54 -11.67 -10.38 0.11
C GLY A 54 -10.52 -10.92 -0.73
N ASP A 55 -10.71 -12.11 -1.31
CA ASP A 55 -9.70 -12.80 -2.11
C ASP A 55 -9.72 -12.38 -3.60
N THR A 56 -10.31 -11.23 -3.92
CA THR A 56 -10.40 -10.74 -5.30
C THR A 56 -8.98 -10.53 -5.86
N PRO A 57 -8.59 -11.22 -6.95
CA PRO A 57 -7.24 -11.10 -7.49
C PRO A 57 -6.99 -9.73 -8.10
N ILE A 58 -5.95 -9.05 -7.63
CA ILE A 58 -5.51 -7.75 -8.13
C ILE A 58 -4.02 -7.73 -8.46
N VAL A 59 -3.61 -6.81 -9.32
CA VAL A 59 -2.22 -6.61 -9.73
C VAL A 59 -1.71 -5.25 -9.26
N MET A 60 -0.55 -5.25 -8.61
CA MET A 60 0.13 -4.01 -8.18
C MET A 60 1.23 -3.62 -9.16
N PHE A 61 1.72 -2.38 -9.09
CA PHE A 61 2.78 -1.95 -9.98
C PHE A 61 4.10 -2.68 -9.65
N HIS A 62 4.61 -2.56 -8.42
CA HIS A 62 5.79 -3.31 -7.98
C HIS A 62 5.57 -4.07 -6.66
N ASP A 63 6.51 -4.96 -6.33
CA ASP A 63 6.44 -5.85 -5.17
C ASP A 63 6.78 -5.15 -3.83
N ALA A 64 5.93 -4.21 -3.40
CA ALA A 64 6.04 -3.51 -2.10
C ALA A 64 4.90 -3.81 -1.13
N TYR A 65 3.83 -4.47 -1.59
CA TYR A 65 2.57 -4.55 -0.86
C TYR A 65 2.42 -5.81 -0.01
N GLY A 66 3.44 -6.68 0.06
CA GLY A 66 3.36 -7.96 0.77
C GLY A 66 2.92 -7.86 2.24
N TYR A 67 3.35 -6.81 2.96
CA TYR A 67 2.88 -6.56 4.33
C TYR A 67 1.41 -6.15 4.41
N LEU A 68 0.92 -5.34 3.46
CA LEU A 68 -0.48 -4.94 3.39
C LEU A 68 -1.35 -6.15 3.03
N SER A 69 -0.95 -6.89 2.00
CA SER A 69 -1.57 -8.13 1.56
C SER A 69 -1.72 -9.13 2.71
N HIS A 70 -0.61 -9.46 3.39
CA HIS A 70 -0.64 -10.42 4.50
C HIS A 70 -1.46 -9.92 5.69
N GLN A 71 -1.43 -8.62 6.00
CA GLN A 71 -2.13 -8.10 7.17
C GLN A 71 -3.65 -8.00 6.96
N PHE A 72 -4.08 -7.61 5.77
CA PHE A 72 -5.49 -7.28 5.49
C PHE A 72 -6.16 -8.25 4.52
N GLY A 73 -5.51 -9.34 4.13
CA GLY A 73 -6.09 -10.40 3.31
C GLY A 73 -6.28 -10.04 1.84
N VAL A 74 -5.57 -9.01 1.34
CA VAL A 74 -5.67 -8.59 -0.06
C VAL A 74 -4.87 -9.53 -0.96
N ASN A 75 -5.51 -10.09 -1.99
CA ASN A 75 -4.90 -11.02 -2.94
C ASN A 75 -4.15 -10.28 -4.07
N VAL A 76 -2.84 -10.06 -3.87
CA VAL A 76 -1.96 -9.56 -4.92
C VAL A 76 -1.49 -10.73 -5.79
N ALA A 77 -2.18 -10.94 -6.91
CA ALA A 77 -1.96 -12.06 -7.82
C ALA A 77 -0.69 -11.89 -8.68
N GLY A 78 -0.20 -10.67 -8.84
CA GLY A 78 1.01 -10.39 -9.59
C GLY A 78 1.43 -8.93 -9.53
N THR A 79 2.61 -8.66 -10.08
CA THR A 79 3.18 -7.30 -10.21
C THR A 79 3.71 -7.03 -11.61
N ILE A 80 3.71 -5.78 -12.04
CA ILE A 80 4.33 -5.35 -13.31
C ILE A 80 5.85 -5.46 -13.20
N ALA A 81 6.42 -4.91 -12.13
CA ALA A 81 7.85 -4.95 -11.83
C ALA A 81 8.15 -5.82 -10.60
N LEU A 82 9.28 -6.54 -10.63
CA LEU A 82 9.73 -7.37 -9.51
C LEU A 82 10.39 -6.57 -8.37
N GLY A 83 10.49 -5.25 -8.53
CA GLY A 83 11.04 -4.35 -7.53
C GLY A 83 11.08 -2.93 -8.07
N ASP A 84 11.17 -1.96 -7.15
CA ASP A 84 11.11 -0.52 -7.45
C ASP A 84 12.16 -0.06 -8.48
N ALA A 85 13.43 -0.45 -8.29
CA ALA A 85 14.52 -0.04 -9.18
C ALA A 85 14.56 -0.80 -10.53
N ALA A 86 13.66 -1.75 -10.78
CA ALA A 86 13.69 -2.61 -11.96
C ALA A 86 12.63 -2.20 -12.98
N SER A 87 13.08 -1.76 -14.17
CA SER A 87 12.16 -1.65 -15.30
C SER A 87 11.65 -3.02 -15.71
N PRO A 88 10.34 -3.19 -15.98
CA PRO A 88 9.80 -4.47 -16.39
C PRO A 88 10.35 -4.86 -17.77
N GLY A 89 10.86 -6.09 -17.87
CA GLY A 89 11.29 -6.65 -19.15
C GLY A 89 10.09 -6.99 -20.03
N ALA A 90 10.29 -7.02 -21.35
CA ALA A 90 9.24 -7.34 -22.31
C ALA A 90 8.59 -8.72 -22.08
N GLN A 91 9.38 -9.71 -21.63
CA GLN A 91 8.88 -11.03 -21.28
C GLN A 91 7.86 -10.95 -20.13
N ARG A 92 8.18 -10.24 -19.04
CA ARG A 92 7.28 -10.10 -17.89
C ARG A 92 5.96 -9.41 -18.28
N LEU A 93 6.04 -8.37 -19.11
CA LEU A 93 4.84 -7.69 -19.63
C LEU A 93 3.97 -8.64 -20.47
N SER A 94 4.59 -9.49 -21.29
CA SER A 94 3.87 -10.48 -22.10
C SER A 94 3.22 -11.58 -21.26
N GLU A 95 3.91 -12.06 -20.21
CA GLU A 95 3.38 -13.06 -19.28
C GLU A 95 2.19 -12.50 -18.50
N LEU A 96 2.35 -11.32 -17.92
CA LEU A 96 1.28 -10.67 -17.16
C LEU A 96 0.06 -10.36 -18.06
N ARG A 97 0.26 -9.92 -19.30
CA ARG A 97 -0.84 -9.73 -20.26
C ARG A 97 -1.59 -11.04 -20.53
N ALA A 98 -0.89 -12.16 -20.64
CA ALA A 98 -1.52 -13.47 -20.81
C ALA A 98 -2.34 -13.85 -19.56
N GLU A 99 -1.81 -13.64 -18.35
CA GLU A 99 -2.52 -13.84 -17.08
C GLU A 99 -3.82 -13.02 -17.01
N LEU A 100 -3.78 -11.73 -17.41
CA LEU A 100 -4.98 -10.88 -17.45
C LEU A 100 -6.02 -11.36 -18.48
N GLN A 101 -5.58 -11.92 -19.61
CA GLN A 101 -6.45 -12.44 -20.67
C GLN A 101 -7.09 -13.79 -20.31
N GLU A 102 -6.40 -14.62 -19.52
CA GLU A 102 -6.97 -15.86 -18.97
C GLU A 102 -8.14 -15.59 -18.03
N GLY A 103 -8.17 -14.40 -17.42
CA GLY A 103 -9.25 -13.90 -16.60
C GLY A 103 -9.06 -14.17 -15.11
N GLY A 104 -9.94 -13.60 -14.28
CA GLY A 104 -9.91 -13.72 -12.82
C GLY A 104 -9.22 -12.55 -12.11
N ILE A 105 -8.29 -11.86 -12.77
CA ILE A 105 -7.75 -10.57 -12.30
C ILE A 105 -8.80 -9.48 -12.53
N VAL A 106 -9.12 -8.73 -11.47
CA VAL A 106 -10.21 -7.75 -11.50
C VAL A 106 -9.70 -6.33 -11.65
N CYS A 107 -8.60 -6.01 -10.97
CA CYS A 107 -8.01 -4.68 -10.95
C CYS A 107 -6.50 -4.72 -11.15
N ILE A 108 -5.98 -3.66 -11.75
CA ILE A 108 -4.55 -3.34 -11.80
C ILE A 108 -4.34 -1.89 -11.36
N PHE A 109 -3.30 -1.66 -10.57
CA PHE A 109 -3.04 -0.35 -9.98
C PHE A 109 -1.75 0.26 -10.57
N PRO A 110 -1.82 1.46 -11.17
CA PRO A 110 -0.66 2.30 -11.37
C PRO A 110 -0.06 2.74 -10.03
N GLU A 111 1.15 3.28 -10.08
CA GLU A 111 1.83 3.76 -8.89
C GLU A 111 2.58 5.08 -9.16
N VAL A 112 2.63 5.93 -8.13
CA VAL A 112 3.44 7.15 -8.14
C VAL A 112 4.91 6.78 -8.39
N ASN A 113 5.68 7.71 -8.95
CA ASN A 113 7.10 7.53 -9.31
C ASN A 113 7.36 6.50 -10.44
N HIS A 114 6.34 5.84 -10.96
CA HIS A 114 6.45 4.91 -12.08
C HIS A 114 5.65 5.35 -13.31
N SER A 115 6.06 4.85 -14.49
CA SER A 115 5.41 5.20 -15.74
C SER A 115 4.14 4.38 -15.95
N SER A 116 2.98 5.05 -15.96
CA SER A 116 1.66 4.42 -16.21
C SER A 116 1.56 3.69 -17.55
N ARG A 117 2.44 3.99 -18.52
CA ARG A 117 2.48 3.33 -19.83
C ARG A 117 2.57 1.81 -19.74
N TYR A 118 3.19 1.27 -18.68
CA TYR A 118 3.30 -0.17 -18.51
C TYR A 118 1.95 -0.79 -18.13
N VAL A 119 1.12 -0.09 -17.35
CA VAL A 119 -0.25 -0.51 -17.07
C VAL A 119 -1.03 -0.54 -18.38
N ASP A 120 -0.98 0.54 -19.17
CA ASP A 120 -1.67 0.66 -20.46
C ASP A 120 -1.37 -0.51 -21.41
N VAL A 121 -0.09 -0.91 -21.50
CA VAL A 121 0.37 -2.02 -22.35
C VAL A 121 -0.16 -3.37 -21.88
N VAL A 122 -0.26 -3.59 -20.58
CA VAL A 122 -0.67 -4.88 -20.01
C VAL A 122 -2.19 -5.04 -20.08
N VAL A 123 -2.96 -3.97 -19.84
CA VAL A 123 -4.44 -4.04 -19.88
C VAL A 123 -5.04 -4.03 -21.28
N GLU A 124 -4.26 -3.69 -22.31
CA GLU A 124 -4.74 -3.55 -23.68
C GLU A 124 -5.47 -4.82 -24.17
N GLY A 125 -6.76 -4.66 -24.46
CA GLY A 125 -7.61 -5.75 -24.94
C GLY A 125 -8.09 -6.71 -23.85
N THR A 126 -8.09 -6.27 -22.59
CA THR A 126 -8.63 -7.00 -21.44
C THR A 126 -9.77 -6.21 -20.80
N ASP A 127 -10.60 -6.88 -20.00
CA ASP A 127 -11.68 -6.25 -19.22
C ASP A 127 -11.22 -5.83 -17.80
N VAL A 128 -9.91 -5.91 -17.53
CA VAL A 128 -9.35 -5.56 -16.22
C VAL A 128 -9.45 -4.06 -15.98
N ARG A 129 -9.94 -3.68 -14.80
CA ARG A 129 -10.10 -2.28 -14.44
C ARG A 129 -8.78 -1.68 -13.99
N VAL A 130 -8.52 -0.45 -14.43
CA VAL A 130 -7.39 0.34 -13.95
C VAL A 130 -7.87 1.13 -12.74
N GLY A 131 -7.33 0.80 -11.56
CA GLY A 131 -7.59 1.54 -10.32
C GLY A 131 -6.88 2.89 -10.31
N ALA A 132 -7.12 3.68 -9.27
CA ALA A 132 -6.36 4.90 -9.06
C ALA A 132 -4.88 4.61 -8.79
N THR A 133 -4.05 5.64 -9.00
CA THR A 133 -2.61 5.56 -8.74
C THR A 133 -2.36 5.42 -7.24
N LEU A 134 -1.70 4.33 -6.84
CA LEU A 134 -1.29 4.12 -5.46
C LEU A 134 0.03 4.85 -5.16
N ASP A 135 0.21 5.25 -3.91
CA ASP A 135 1.39 5.99 -3.46
C ASP A 135 1.96 5.34 -2.19
N PRO A 136 2.68 4.21 -2.29
CA PRO A 136 3.14 3.48 -1.12
C PRO A 136 4.15 4.26 -0.25
N GLU A 137 4.76 5.32 -0.80
CA GLU A 137 5.73 6.18 -0.14
C GLU A 137 5.08 7.42 0.51
N GLY A 138 3.84 7.74 0.15
CA GLY A 138 3.09 8.87 0.66
C GLY A 138 3.61 10.24 0.17
N VAL A 139 4.28 10.29 -0.98
CA VAL A 139 4.86 11.53 -1.53
C VAL A 139 3.81 12.57 -1.94
N MET A 140 2.55 12.16 -2.11
CA MET A 140 1.42 13.00 -2.47
C MET A 140 0.73 13.64 -1.26
N PHE A 141 1.14 13.31 -0.04
CA PHE A 141 0.51 13.76 1.20
C PHE A 141 1.42 14.68 2.01
N ASP A 142 0.82 15.57 2.79
CA ASP A 142 1.56 16.43 3.70
C ASP A 142 2.24 15.62 4.82
N SER A 143 3.48 15.98 5.14
CA SER A 143 4.17 15.42 6.29
C SER A 143 3.51 15.84 7.60
N GLY A 144 3.36 14.90 8.54
CA GLY A 144 2.78 15.17 9.84
C GLY A 144 2.32 13.90 10.55
N ALA A 145 1.72 14.07 11.73
CA ALA A 145 1.20 12.96 12.54
C ALA A 145 0.13 12.13 11.79
N ASP A 146 -0.64 12.79 10.91
CA ASP A 146 -1.74 12.17 10.18
C ASP A 146 -1.32 11.48 8.87
N LEU A 147 -0.05 11.61 8.46
CA LEU A 147 0.44 11.07 7.18
C LEU A 147 0.21 9.57 7.07
N TYR A 148 0.71 8.80 8.05
CA TYR A 148 0.64 7.34 7.98
C TYR A 148 -0.82 6.83 8.01
N PRO A 149 -1.71 7.32 8.89
CA PRO A 149 -3.13 6.98 8.84
C PRO A 149 -3.83 7.35 7.54
N THR A 150 -3.58 8.55 7.03
CA THR A 150 -4.19 9.03 5.78
C THR A 150 -3.77 8.19 4.59
N LEU A 151 -2.47 7.91 4.49
CA LEU A 151 -1.90 7.08 3.44
C LEU A 151 -2.54 5.67 3.43
N MET A 152 -2.57 5.00 4.58
CA MET A 152 -3.11 3.64 4.69
C MET A 152 -4.60 3.57 4.33
N ARG A 153 -5.40 4.55 4.78
CA ARG A 153 -6.83 4.65 4.45
C ARG A 153 -7.05 4.93 2.97
N SER A 154 -6.29 5.86 2.39
CA SER A 154 -6.40 6.20 0.98
C SER A 154 -6.14 4.98 0.11
N MET A 155 -5.03 4.26 0.32
CA MET A 155 -4.75 3.05 -0.46
C MET A 155 -5.82 1.97 -0.30
N ALA A 156 -6.34 1.78 0.92
CA ALA A 156 -7.41 0.82 1.17
C ALA A 156 -8.69 1.18 0.39
N GLN A 157 -9.05 2.46 0.38
CA GLN A 157 -10.21 2.97 -0.33
C GLN A 157 -10.05 2.81 -1.84
N GLU A 158 -8.90 3.18 -2.41
CA GLU A 158 -8.65 3.04 -3.85
C GLU A 158 -8.72 1.58 -4.31
N ILE A 159 -8.22 0.65 -3.48
CA ILE A 159 -8.33 -0.78 -3.74
C ILE A 159 -9.80 -1.22 -3.71
N ALA A 160 -10.53 -0.84 -2.65
CA ALA A 160 -11.93 -1.20 -2.48
C ALA A 160 -12.82 -0.65 -3.60
N ASP A 161 -12.63 0.62 -3.98
CA ASP A 161 -13.38 1.31 -5.03
C ASP A 161 -13.14 0.64 -6.38
N CYS A 162 -11.88 0.34 -6.71
CA CYS A 162 -11.59 -0.39 -7.94
C CYS A 162 -12.26 -1.76 -7.94
N VAL A 163 -12.28 -2.50 -6.83
CA VAL A 163 -12.90 -3.83 -6.79
C VAL A 163 -14.43 -3.74 -6.85
N ALA A 164 -15.04 -2.71 -6.26
CA ALA A 164 -16.48 -2.58 -6.12
C ALA A 164 -17.24 -2.32 -7.43
N GLY A 165 -16.70 -1.52 -8.37
CA GLY A 165 -17.44 -1.17 -9.60
C GLY A 165 -17.53 0.31 -9.85
#